data_AF-A0A3A1UNT3-F1
#
_entry.id   AF-A0A3A1UNT3-F1
#
_cell.length_a   1.000
_cell.length_b   1.000
_cell.length_c   1.000
_cell.angle_alpha   90.00
_cell.angle_beta   90.00
_cell.angle_gamma   90.00
#
_symmetry.space_group_name_H-M   'P 1'
#
loop_
_entity.id
_entity.type
_entity.pdbx_description
1 polymer ?
#
loop_
_entity_poly.entity_id
_entity_poly.type
_entity_poly.pdbx_seq_one_letter_code
_entity_poly.pdbx_strand_id
1 'polypeptide(L)'
;MKKRIRAIVRGGIDFALQSRNNNEIQLEHCGGAPQTSFDVNAIPDRTPVTLVRGNTRVRAIVREPEGTFECNYNGFTAGQSVARRLRLTAGARYSFTYDSLTNMIQIRRKPVSTERVRVVSDPAYLVNQIGIGDGLKARLGYYLPDRTAITVIGGGTRKQLRVRTIRAGFNELFNYEIRLNPQNFRLFGLGRQSGVYFVSYNQISRILRFGGRTVLRRRVASRKKKK
;
A
#
# COMPACT_ATOMS: atom_id res chain seq x y z
N MET A 1 40.42 7.79 -3.20
CA MET A 1 39.06 7.64 -3.79
C MET A 1 38.17 6.84 -2.83
N LYS A 2 37.12 7.43 -2.25
CA LYS A 2 36.15 6.67 -1.43
C LYS A 2 35.33 5.77 -2.36
N LYS A 3 35.42 4.45 -2.19
CA LYS A 3 34.55 3.46 -2.85
C LYS A 3 33.09 3.85 -2.52
N ARG A 4 32.33 4.34 -3.50
CA ARG A 4 30.89 4.54 -3.32
C ARG A 4 30.25 3.17 -3.13
N ILE A 5 29.65 2.95 -1.96
CA ILE A 5 28.91 1.72 -1.66
C ILE A 5 27.70 1.68 -2.58
N ARG A 6 27.57 0.60 -3.36
CA ARG A 6 26.39 0.36 -4.18
C ARG A 6 25.21 0.01 -3.27
N ALA A 7 24.18 0.84 -3.31
CA ALA A 7 22.90 0.56 -2.67
C ALA A 7 21.85 0.38 -3.77
N ILE A 8 21.17 -0.76 -3.76
CA ILE A 8 19.94 -0.96 -4.53
C ILE A 8 18.79 -0.98 -3.55
N VAL A 9 17.92 0.03 -3.60
CA VAL A 9 16.76 0.15 -2.70
C VAL A 9 15.48 -0.07 -3.49
N ARG A 10 14.54 -0.82 -2.91
CA ARG A 10 13.29 -1.21 -3.57
C ARG A 10 12.11 -1.12 -2.62
N GLY A 11 10.96 -0.73 -3.14
CA GLY A 11 9.71 -0.75 -2.37
C GLY A 11 8.53 -0.18 -3.16
N GLY A 12 7.34 -0.32 -2.59
CA GLY A 12 6.12 0.30 -3.13
C GLY A 12 6.02 1.77 -2.77
N ILE A 13 5.42 2.58 -3.64
CA ILE A 13 5.21 4.01 -3.38
C ILE A 13 3.95 4.46 -4.12
N ASP A 14 3.16 5.32 -3.49
CA ASP A 14 1.92 5.83 -4.08
C ASP A 14 2.15 7.17 -4.77
N PHE A 15 1.55 7.35 -5.94
CA PHE A 15 1.60 8.63 -6.64
C PHE A 15 0.38 9.47 -6.26
N ALA A 16 0.59 10.53 -5.48
CA ALA A 16 -0.49 11.36 -4.95
C ALA A 16 -1.04 12.32 -6.02
N LEU A 17 -0.28 13.36 -6.39
CA LEU A 17 -0.67 14.40 -7.35
C LEU A 17 0.55 15.06 -8.03
N GLN A 18 0.29 16.01 -8.94
CA GLN A 18 1.33 16.76 -9.65
C GLN A 18 1.93 17.86 -8.76
N SER A 19 3.25 17.95 -8.72
CA SER A 19 3.98 19.07 -8.11
C SER A 19 3.95 20.30 -9.04
N ARG A 20 4.03 21.50 -8.47
CA ARG A 20 4.10 22.77 -9.21
C ARG A 20 5.35 22.87 -10.09
N ASN A 21 6.42 22.16 -9.74
CA ASN A 21 7.70 22.23 -10.45
C ASN A 21 7.84 21.11 -11.48
N ASN A 22 7.95 21.49 -12.76
CA ASN A 22 7.86 20.55 -13.89
C ASN A 22 8.95 19.48 -13.99
N ASN A 23 10.11 19.68 -13.37
CA ASN A 23 11.29 18.81 -13.46
C ASN A 23 11.71 18.19 -12.11
N GLU A 24 10.79 18.12 -11.16
CA GLU A 24 11.08 17.61 -9.83
C GLU A 24 10.19 16.42 -9.48
N ILE A 25 10.68 15.60 -8.54
CA ILE A 25 9.85 14.68 -7.77
C ILE A 25 10.00 15.04 -6.31
N GLN A 26 8.91 15.00 -5.55
CA GLN A 26 8.98 15.09 -4.10
C GLN A 26 8.72 13.71 -3.51
N LEU A 27 9.59 13.25 -2.62
CA LEU A 27 9.45 11.97 -1.93
C LEU A 27 8.92 12.23 -0.53
N GLU A 28 7.75 11.67 -0.22
CA GLU A 28 7.05 11.92 1.04
C GLU A 28 7.28 10.75 2.00
N HIS A 29 7.96 11.03 3.11
CA HIS A 29 8.15 10.06 4.19
C HIS A 29 6.95 10.04 5.11
N CYS A 30 6.44 8.84 5.36
CA CYS A 30 5.30 8.61 6.23
C CYS A 30 5.75 7.73 7.40
N GLY A 31 5.74 8.26 8.63
CA GLY A 31 6.18 7.52 9.82
C GLY A 31 5.40 6.22 10.09
N GLY A 32 4.16 6.12 9.60
CA GLY A 32 3.32 4.92 9.68
C GLY A 32 3.41 3.96 8.49
N ALA A 33 4.26 4.25 7.50
CA ALA A 33 4.35 3.42 6.29
C ALA A 33 4.82 1.99 6.61
N PRO A 34 4.25 0.97 5.95
CA PRO A 34 4.72 -0.40 6.12
C PRO A 34 6.14 -0.55 5.55
N GLN A 35 6.92 -1.50 6.08
CA GLN A 35 8.27 -1.84 5.61
C GLN A 35 8.34 -2.23 4.12
N THR A 36 7.21 -2.56 3.51
CA THR A 36 7.12 -2.85 2.07
C THR A 36 7.12 -1.60 1.19
N SER A 37 7.05 -0.41 1.81
CA SER A 37 7.16 0.88 1.14
C SER A 37 8.61 1.19 0.75
N PHE A 38 8.79 2.00 -0.28
CA PHE A 38 10.10 2.48 -0.69
C PHE A 38 10.70 3.36 0.40
N ASP A 39 11.95 3.09 0.78
CA ASP A 39 12.69 3.97 1.68
C ASP A 39 13.08 5.25 0.95
N VAL A 40 12.30 6.30 1.17
CA VAL A 40 12.50 7.61 0.54
C VAL A 40 13.79 8.29 0.99
N ASN A 41 14.31 7.95 2.17
CA ASN A 41 15.56 8.51 2.71
C ASN A 41 16.80 7.92 2.05
N ALA A 42 16.64 6.89 1.20
CA ALA A 42 17.72 6.32 0.42
C ALA A 42 18.25 7.27 -0.67
N ILE A 43 17.51 8.34 -0.99
CA ILE A 43 17.87 9.32 -2.01
C ILE A 43 18.01 10.69 -1.32
N PRO A 44 19.21 11.27 -1.24
CA PRO A 44 19.40 12.58 -0.63
C PRO A 44 18.61 13.69 -1.32
N ASP A 45 18.24 14.73 -0.56
CA ASP A 45 17.63 15.94 -1.13
C ASP A 45 18.52 16.53 -2.24
N ARG A 46 17.87 17.13 -3.24
CA ARG A 46 18.46 17.74 -4.44
C ARG A 46 19.27 16.78 -5.31
N THR A 47 19.15 15.46 -5.11
CA THR A 47 19.84 14.49 -5.96
C THR A 47 19.26 14.49 -7.38
N PRO A 48 20.07 14.72 -8.42
CA PRO A 48 19.63 14.54 -9.79
C PRO A 48 19.49 13.05 -10.10
N VAL A 49 18.31 12.64 -10.56
CA VAL A 49 17.99 11.25 -10.89
C VAL A 49 17.47 11.12 -12.32
N THR A 50 17.67 9.94 -12.89
CA THR A 50 17.00 9.54 -14.13
C THR A 50 15.86 8.58 -13.80
N LEU A 51 14.64 9.03 -14.02
CA LEU A 51 13.43 8.23 -13.90
C LEU A 51 13.23 7.40 -15.16
N VAL A 52 13.00 6.11 -14.99
CA VAL A 52 12.84 5.16 -16.10
C VAL A 52 11.54 4.39 -15.94
N ARG A 53 10.64 4.49 -16.93
CA ARG A 53 9.41 3.69 -17.00
C ARG A 53 9.22 3.16 -18.42
N GLY A 54 9.32 1.84 -18.59
CA GLY A 54 9.38 1.23 -19.92
C GLY A 54 10.58 1.79 -20.69
N ASN A 55 10.34 2.28 -21.90
CA ASN A 55 11.38 2.88 -22.75
C ASN A 55 11.56 4.39 -22.50
N THR A 56 10.71 5.01 -21.67
CA THR A 56 10.79 6.44 -21.38
C THR A 56 11.82 6.72 -20.29
N ARG A 57 12.69 7.70 -20.53
CA ARG A 57 13.65 8.25 -19.56
C ARG A 57 13.42 9.74 -19.36
N VAL A 58 13.39 10.18 -18.11
CA VAL A 58 13.20 11.60 -17.73
C VAL A 58 14.19 11.96 -16.64
N ARG A 59 14.93 13.05 -16.81
CA ARG A 59 15.76 13.62 -15.73
C ARG A 59 14.87 14.43 -14.79
N ALA A 60 15.07 14.27 -13.50
CA ALA A 60 14.38 15.05 -12.47
C ALA A 60 15.32 15.31 -11.29
N ILE A 61 14.98 16.30 -10.47
CA ILE A 61 15.65 16.54 -9.19
C ILE A 61 14.74 16.00 -8.08
N VAL A 62 15.31 15.22 -7.16
CA VAL A 62 14.61 14.78 -5.95
C VAL A 62 14.53 15.94 -4.98
N ARG A 63 13.34 16.12 -4.38
CA ARG A 63 13.09 17.06 -3.31
C ARG A 63 12.50 16.34 -2.12
N GLU A 64 12.95 16.73 -0.94
CA GLU A 64 12.20 16.48 0.28
C GLU A 64 11.12 17.57 0.41
N PRO A 65 9.85 17.22 0.70
CA PRO A 65 8.82 18.22 0.86
C PRO A 65 9.06 19.02 2.16
N GLU A 66 8.70 20.31 2.15
CA GLU A 66 8.75 21.14 3.35
C GLU A 66 7.59 20.76 4.28
N GLY A 67 7.89 20.11 5.41
CA GLY A 67 6.93 19.77 6.46
C GLY A 67 6.70 18.26 6.68
N THR A 68 6.10 17.92 7.83
CA THR A 68 5.72 16.54 8.17
C THR A 68 4.33 16.23 7.65
N PHE A 69 4.18 15.15 6.88
CA PHE A 69 2.89 14.69 6.39
C PHE A 69 2.40 13.51 7.24
N GLU A 70 1.19 13.63 7.79
CA GLU A 70 0.50 12.49 8.37
C GLU A 70 -0.03 11.60 7.25
N CYS A 71 0.69 10.51 6.97
CA CYS A 71 0.31 9.55 5.94
C CYS A 71 0.62 8.12 6.38
N ASN A 72 -0.11 7.16 5.79
CA ASN A 72 -0.07 5.73 6.17
C ASN A 72 0.69 4.85 5.15
N TYR A 73 1.25 5.46 4.10
CA TYR A 73 2.06 4.80 3.07
C TYR A 73 2.94 5.86 2.38
N ASN A 74 4.22 5.57 2.13
CA ASN A 74 5.12 6.54 1.49
C ASN A 74 4.59 6.96 0.12
N GLY A 75 4.64 8.26 -0.13
CA GLY A 75 4.11 8.90 -1.31
C GLY A 75 5.21 9.53 -2.18
N PHE A 76 4.86 9.86 -3.41
CA PHE A 76 5.60 10.84 -4.17
C PHE A 76 4.69 11.69 -5.03
N THR A 77 5.12 12.93 -5.27
CA THR A 77 4.59 13.79 -6.31
C THR A 77 5.63 14.00 -7.39
N ALA A 78 5.19 14.42 -8.56
CA ALA A 78 6.06 14.70 -9.69
C ALA A 78 5.52 15.89 -10.46
N GLY A 79 6.43 16.71 -11.01
CA GLY A 79 6.04 17.78 -11.93
C GLY A 79 5.14 17.29 -13.06
N GLN A 80 4.23 18.14 -13.52
CA GLN A 80 3.27 17.77 -14.58
C GLN A 80 3.95 17.21 -15.83
N SER A 81 5.06 17.82 -16.26
CA SER A 81 5.85 17.34 -17.41
C SER A 81 6.43 15.94 -17.18
N VAL A 82 7.06 15.70 -16.01
CA VAL A 82 7.59 14.39 -15.60
C VAL A 82 6.47 13.35 -15.55
N ALA A 83 5.37 13.65 -14.85
CA ALA A 83 4.23 12.75 -14.69
C ALA A 83 3.60 12.36 -16.03
N ARG A 84 3.42 13.33 -16.94
CA ARG A 84 2.86 13.09 -18.28
C ARG A 84 3.80 12.23 -19.13
N ARG A 85 5.09 12.55 -19.20
CA ARG A 85 6.07 11.78 -19.98
C ARG A 85 6.17 10.34 -19.50
N LEU A 86 6.18 10.15 -18.18
CA LEU A 86 6.20 8.83 -17.57
C LEU A 86 4.82 8.18 -17.50
N ARG A 87 3.75 8.83 -17.95
CA ARG A 87 2.35 8.36 -17.91
C ARG A 87 1.94 7.86 -16.51
N LEU A 88 2.26 8.65 -15.48
CA LEU A 88 1.86 8.39 -14.10
C LEU A 88 0.37 8.68 -13.90
N THR A 89 -0.30 7.88 -13.08
CA THR A 89 -1.74 8.00 -12.81
C THR A 89 -1.92 8.29 -11.33
N ALA A 90 -2.55 9.41 -10.99
CA ALA A 90 -2.83 9.77 -9.59
C ALA A 90 -3.60 8.66 -8.87
N GLY A 91 -3.27 8.41 -7.60
CA GLY A 91 -3.81 7.33 -6.78
C GLY A 91 -3.34 5.92 -7.17
N ALA A 92 -2.47 5.77 -8.18
CA ALA A 92 -1.92 4.48 -8.54
C ALA A 92 -0.66 4.16 -7.73
N ARG A 93 -0.48 2.87 -7.45
CA ARG A 93 0.72 2.36 -6.79
C ARG A 93 1.78 1.93 -7.79
N TYR A 94 3.02 2.28 -7.47
CA TYR A 94 4.21 1.94 -8.23
C TYR A 94 5.21 1.19 -7.35
N SER A 95 6.16 0.50 -7.99
CA SER A 95 7.37 0.03 -7.36
C SER A 95 8.54 0.87 -7.85
N PHE A 96 9.34 1.39 -6.92
CA PHE A 96 10.60 2.03 -7.22
C PHE A 96 11.74 1.04 -7.03
N THR A 97 12.75 1.14 -7.89
CA THR A 97 14.06 0.51 -7.70
C THR A 97 15.11 1.57 -8.00
N TYR A 98 15.80 2.02 -6.95
CA TYR A 98 16.84 3.02 -7.03
C TYR A 98 18.21 2.35 -7.03
N ASP A 99 19.09 2.74 -7.96
CA ASP A 99 20.50 2.34 -8.01
C ASP A 99 21.39 3.57 -7.77
N SER A 100 22.11 3.59 -6.64
CA SER A 100 22.92 4.72 -6.20
C SER A 100 24.19 4.97 -7.02
N LEU A 101 24.61 4.04 -7.89
CA LEU A 101 25.76 4.24 -8.77
C LEU A 101 25.37 5.02 -10.03
N THR A 102 24.18 4.75 -10.54
CA THR A 102 23.67 5.34 -11.80
C THR A 102 22.68 6.47 -11.58
N ASN A 103 22.27 6.70 -10.32
CA ASN A 103 21.19 7.61 -9.94
C ASN A 103 19.90 7.36 -10.74
N MET A 104 19.62 6.09 -11.02
CA MET A 104 18.44 5.70 -11.79
C MET A 104 17.35 5.18 -10.86
N ILE A 105 16.12 5.66 -11.07
CA ILE A 105 14.91 5.12 -10.45
C ILE A 105 14.11 4.41 -11.53
N GLN A 106 14.06 3.08 -11.46
CA GLN A 106 13.15 2.29 -12.29
C GLN A 106 11.76 2.27 -11.66
N ILE A 107 10.75 2.62 -12.45
CA ILE A 107 9.36 2.73 -12.03
C ILE A 107 8.54 1.67 -12.77
N ARG A 108 7.83 0.83 -12.01
CA ARG A 108 6.88 -0.15 -12.56
C ARG A 108 5.53 -0.03 -11.87
N ARG A 109 4.43 -0.29 -12.58
CA ARG A 109 3.10 -0.33 -11.96
C ARG A 109 3.06 -1.51 -10.99
N LYS A 110 2.55 -1.30 -9.77
CA LYS A 110 2.36 -2.35 -8.77
C LYS A 110 0.89 -2.35 -8.31
N PRO A 111 -0.04 -2.81 -9.17
CA PRO A 111 -1.47 -2.66 -8.93
C PRO A 111 -2.01 -3.60 -7.84
N VAL A 112 -1.22 -4.60 -7.44
CA VAL A 112 -1.61 -5.58 -6.42
C VAL A 112 -0.82 -5.34 -5.14
N SER A 113 -1.55 -5.15 -4.06
CA SER A 113 -1.01 -5.06 -2.69
C SER A 113 -1.51 -6.25 -1.87
N THR A 114 -0.70 -6.72 -0.93
CA THR A 114 -1.05 -7.83 -0.04
C THR A 114 -0.73 -7.47 1.39
N GLU A 115 -1.67 -7.69 2.30
CA GLU A 115 -1.56 -7.37 3.71
C GLU A 115 -2.08 -8.51 4.59
N ARG A 116 -1.60 -8.57 5.83
CA ARG A 116 -2.16 -9.43 6.88
C ARG A 116 -3.18 -8.62 7.66
N VAL A 117 -4.42 -9.05 7.61
CA VAL A 117 -5.57 -8.26 8.05
C VAL A 117 -6.39 -9.06 9.05
N ARG A 118 -6.78 -8.41 10.14
CA ARG A 118 -7.82 -8.95 11.01
C ARG A 118 -9.16 -8.82 10.29
N VAL A 119 -9.83 -9.93 10.04
CA VAL A 119 -11.18 -9.96 9.48
C VAL A 119 -12.16 -10.35 10.57
N VAL A 120 -13.19 -9.54 10.74
CA VAL A 120 -14.16 -9.62 11.82
C VAL A 120 -15.55 -9.93 11.26
N SER A 121 -16.22 -10.90 11.87
CA SER A 121 -17.63 -11.16 11.62
C SER A 121 -18.46 -10.17 12.45
N ASP A 122 -19.18 -9.27 11.79
CA ASP A 122 -19.90 -8.16 12.41
C ASP A 122 -21.37 -8.11 11.90
N PRO A 123 -22.38 -8.39 12.74
CA PRO A 123 -23.78 -8.38 12.33
C PRO A 123 -24.32 -6.99 12.00
N ALA A 124 -23.64 -5.91 12.39
CA ALA A 124 -24.04 -4.53 12.04
C ALA A 124 -23.82 -4.19 10.56
N TYR A 125 -23.11 -5.04 9.82
CA TYR A 125 -22.91 -4.89 8.37
C TYR A 125 -23.98 -5.66 7.58
N LEU A 126 -24.50 -5.04 6.53
CA LEU A 126 -25.46 -5.67 5.63
C LEU A 126 -24.79 -6.72 4.74
N VAL A 127 -25.58 -7.68 4.24
CA VAL A 127 -25.13 -8.78 3.37
C VAL A 127 -24.53 -8.34 2.04
N ASN A 128 -24.72 -7.09 1.63
CA ASN A 128 -24.16 -6.48 0.43
C ASN A 128 -23.03 -5.47 0.74
N GLN A 129 -22.56 -5.43 2.00
CA GLN A 129 -21.53 -4.49 2.46
C GLN A 129 -20.25 -5.20 2.91
N ILE A 130 -19.15 -4.46 2.84
CA ILE A 130 -17.86 -4.79 3.44
C ILE A 130 -17.30 -3.55 4.14
N GLY A 131 -16.96 -3.70 5.42
CA GLY A 131 -16.24 -2.70 6.19
C GLY A 131 -14.75 -2.77 5.89
N ILE A 132 -14.12 -1.65 5.54
CA ILE A 132 -12.65 -1.56 5.40
C ILE A 132 -12.17 -0.33 6.16
N GLY A 133 -11.24 -0.52 7.10
CA GLY A 133 -10.62 0.58 7.85
C GLY A 133 -9.68 1.43 7.00
N ASP A 134 -9.58 2.73 7.28
CA ASP A 134 -8.84 3.68 6.44
C ASP A 134 -7.33 3.42 6.43
N GLY A 135 -6.75 3.00 7.54
CA GLY A 135 -5.35 2.56 7.59
C GLY A 135 -5.09 1.38 6.64
N LEU A 136 -6.01 0.41 6.59
CA LEU A 136 -5.90 -0.71 5.64
C LEU A 136 -6.07 -0.27 4.20
N LYS A 137 -7.01 0.64 3.92
CA LYS A 137 -7.21 1.19 2.58
C LYS A 137 -5.92 1.79 2.03
N ALA A 138 -5.26 2.64 2.81
CA ALA A 138 -3.96 3.20 2.45
C ALA A 138 -2.92 2.10 2.20
N ARG A 139 -2.79 1.10 3.08
CA ARG A 139 -1.84 -0.01 2.89
C ARG A 139 -2.14 -0.88 1.67
N LEU A 140 -3.39 -0.99 1.24
CA LEU A 140 -3.74 -1.72 0.02
C LEU A 140 -3.63 -0.86 -1.25
N GLY A 141 -3.45 0.46 -1.12
CA GLY A 141 -3.58 1.41 -2.23
C GLY A 141 -5.04 1.56 -2.68
N TYR A 142 -5.98 1.27 -1.81
CA TYR A 142 -7.40 1.48 -2.04
C TYR A 142 -7.74 2.93 -1.70
N TYR A 143 -8.09 3.75 -2.70
CA TYR A 143 -8.52 5.14 -2.51
C TYR A 143 -9.92 5.40 -3.05
N LEU A 144 -10.73 4.33 -3.18
CA LEU A 144 -12.07 4.48 -3.75
C LEU A 144 -13.04 5.08 -2.72
N PRO A 145 -13.99 5.92 -3.17
CA PRO A 145 -15.01 6.49 -2.30
C PRO A 145 -15.83 5.44 -1.55
N ASP A 146 -16.45 5.87 -0.46
CA ASP A 146 -17.48 5.07 0.21
C ASP A 146 -18.58 4.64 -0.76
N ARG A 147 -19.20 3.48 -0.47
CA ARG A 147 -20.26 2.82 -1.25
C ARG A 147 -19.82 2.32 -2.63
N THR A 148 -18.55 2.46 -3.00
CA THR A 148 -18.02 1.86 -4.24
C THR A 148 -18.17 0.34 -4.21
N ALA A 149 -18.68 -0.22 -5.31
CA ALA A 149 -18.75 -1.66 -5.48
C ALA A 149 -17.37 -2.23 -5.81
N ILE A 150 -16.96 -3.26 -5.06
CA ILE A 150 -15.79 -4.06 -5.34
C ILE A 150 -16.17 -5.53 -5.46
N THR A 151 -15.39 -6.28 -6.23
CA THR A 151 -15.51 -7.74 -6.25
C THR A 151 -14.71 -8.31 -5.07
N VAL A 152 -15.33 -9.17 -4.28
CA VAL A 152 -14.71 -9.90 -3.19
C VAL A 152 -14.68 -11.39 -3.53
N ILE A 153 -13.52 -12.03 -3.35
CA ILE A 153 -13.30 -13.45 -3.64
C ILE A 153 -12.72 -14.12 -2.40
N GLY A 154 -13.25 -15.30 -2.05
CA GLY A 154 -12.76 -16.13 -0.95
C GLY A 154 -13.57 -17.42 -0.86
N GLY A 155 -12.96 -18.50 -0.35
CA GLY A 155 -13.66 -19.78 -0.13
C GLY A 155 -14.33 -20.37 -1.37
N GLY A 156 -13.75 -20.14 -2.56
CA GLY A 156 -14.34 -20.56 -3.84
C GLY A 156 -15.48 -19.66 -4.36
N THR A 157 -15.92 -18.67 -3.59
CA THR A 157 -17.01 -17.77 -3.95
C THR A 157 -16.51 -16.42 -4.46
N ARG A 158 -17.27 -15.80 -5.38
CA ARG A 158 -17.12 -14.43 -5.86
C ARG A 158 -18.42 -13.66 -5.62
N LYS A 159 -18.34 -12.47 -5.01
CA LYS A 159 -19.51 -11.61 -4.77
C LYS A 159 -19.14 -10.13 -4.85
N GLN A 160 -20.01 -9.30 -5.40
CA GLN A 160 -19.83 -7.84 -5.33
C GLN A 160 -20.36 -7.31 -4.00
N LEU A 161 -19.56 -6.49 -3.32
CA LEU A 161 -19.91 -5.82 -2.07
C LEU A 161 -19.62 -4.33 -2.18
N ARG A 162 -20.47 -3.50 -1.57
CA ARG A 162 -20.26 -2.06 -1.46
C ARG A 162 -19.39 -1.77 -0.24
N VAL A 163 -18.33 -1.01 -0.45
CA VAL A 163 -17.42 -0.64 0.63
C VAL A 163 -18.09 0.36 1.57
N ARG A 164 -17.89 0.16 2.86
CA ARG A 164 -18.23 1.11 3.92
C ARG A 164 -16.98 1.34 4.74
N THR A 165 -16.58 2.58 4.91
CA THR A 165 -15.51 2.93 5.84
C THR A 165 -15.91 2.53 7.25
N ILE A 166 -15.03 1.82 7.96
CA ILE A 166 -15.22 1.54 9.38
C ILE A 166 -14.93 2.84 10.13
N ARG A 167 -15.98 3.63 10.40
CA ARG A 167 -15.88 4.86 11.21
C ARG A 167 -15.99 4.51 12.68
N ALA A 168 -15.01 4.89 13.48
CA ALA A 168 -15.01 4.79 14.93
C ALA A 168 -14.04 5.86 15.49
N GLY A 169 -14.60 6.92 16.08
CA GLY A 169 -13.98 8.21 16.46
C GLY A 169 -12.46 8.32 16.67
N PHE A 170 -11.93 9.51 16.31
CA PHE A 170 -10.62 10.14 16.58
C PHE A 170 -9.29 9.34 16.47
N ASN A 171 -9.26 8.01 16.46
CA ASN A 171 -8.05 7.17 16.32
C ASN A 171 -8.00 6.37 14.98
N GLU A 172 -8.68 6.87 13.96
CA GLU A 172 -9.13 6.13 12.75
C GLU A 172 -8.02 5.82 11.72
N LEU A 173 -6.91 6.57 11.72
CA LEU A 173 -5.79 6.35 10.79
C LEU A 173 -5.11 4.99 10.99
N PHE A 174 -5.34 4.33 12.12
CA PHE A 174 -4.76 3.03 12.47
C PHE A 174 -5.77 1.87 12.47
N ASN A 175 -6.96 2.06 11.88
CA ASN A 175 -7.87 0.93 11.70
C ASN A 175 -7.43 0.07 10.50
N TYR A 176 -6.86 -1.10 10.80
CA TYR A 176 -6.30 -2.03 9.83
C TYR A 176 -7.16 -3.28 9.62
N GLU A 177 -8.45 -3.24 9.93
CA GLU A 177 -9.34 -4.41 9.89
C GLU A 177 -10.34 -4.41 8.71
N ILE A 178 -10.92 -5.58 8.45
CA ILE A 178 -12.07 -5.76 7.56
C ILE A 178 -13.25 -6.30 8.38
N ARG A 179 -14.45 -5.79 8.12
CA ARG A 179 -15.70 -6.27 8.74
C ARG A 179 -16.65 -6.81 7.68
N LEU A 180 -17.26 -7.95 7.97
CA LEU A 180 -18.23 -8.60 7.09
C LEU A 180 -19.43 -9.09 7.88
N ASN A 181 -20.60 -9.03 7.27
CA ASN A 181 -21.77 -9.74 7.77
C ASN A 181 -21.45 -11.24 8.00
N PRO A 182 -21.98 -11.90 9.05
CA PRO A 182 -21.71 -13.31 9.35
C PRO A 182 -22.04 -14.28 8.19
N GLN A 183 -23.01 -13.97 7.33
CA GLN A 183 -23.31 -14.76 6.15
C GLN A 183 -22.16 -14.66 5.12
N ASN A 184 -21.71 -13.46 4.81
CA ASN A 184 -20.57 -13.25 3.89
C ASN A 184 -19.27 -13.82 4.46
N PHE A 185 -19.06 -13.69 5.76
CA PHE A 185 -17.88 -14.22 6.43
C PHE A 185 -17.76 -15.74 6.23
N ARG A 186 -18.87 -16.47 6.41
CA ARG A 186 -18.96 -17.91 6.12
C ARG A 186 -18.85 -18.21 4.63
N LEU A 187 -19.55 -17.44 3.79
CA LEU A 187 -19.55 -17.59 2.33
C LEU A 187 -18.14 -17.53 1.74
N PHE A 188 -17.29 -16.66 2.26
CA PHE A 188 -15.91 -16.52 1.80
C PHE A 188 -14.92 -17.49 2.47
N GLY A 189 -15.42 -18.51 3.18
CA GLY A 189 -14.58 -19.54 3.80
C GLY A 189 -13.70 -19.03 4.94
N LEU A 190 -14.08 -17.93 5.61
CA LEU A 190 -13.31 -17.37 6.74
C LEU A 190 -13.59 -18.09 8.08
N GLY A 191 -14.29 -19.22 8.03
CA GLY A 191 -14.63 -20.02 9.20
C GLY A 191 -15.78 -19.43 10.03
N ARG A 192 -15.76 -19.69 11.34
CA ARG A 192 -16.84 -19.34 12.28
C ARG A 192 -16.52 -18.16 13.21
N GLN A 193 -15.28 -17.71 13.24
CA GLN A 193 -14.81 -16.67 14.15
C GLN A 193 -13.77 -15.77 13.49
N SER A 194 -13.68 -14.54 13.99
CA SER A 194 -12.70 -13.53 13.57
C SER A 194 -11.27 -14.08 13.60
N GLY A 195 -10.44 -13.62 12.69
CA GLY A 195 -9.07 -14.14 12.54
C GLY A 195 -8.20 -13.24 11.66
N VAL A 196 -6.91 -13.59 11.57
CA VAL A 196 -5.97 -12.89 10.69
C VAL A 196 -5.83 -13.67 9.38
N TYR A 197 -6.02 -12.97 8.28
CA TYR A 197 -6.01 -13.52 6.92
C TYR A 197 -5.05 -12.72 6.05
N PHE A 198 -4.46 -13.38 5.06
CA PHE A 198 -3.85 -12.65 3.96
C PHE A 198 -4.96 -12.08 3.08
N VAL A 199 -4.86 -10.81 2.75
CA VAL A 199 -5.77 -10.12 1.84
C VAL A 199 -4.93 -9.51 0.75
N SER A 200 -5.32 -9.74 -0.51
CA SER A 200 -4.76 -9.02 -1.65
C SER A 200 -5.81 -8.13 -2.29
N TYR A 201 -5.40 -6.97 -2.78
CA TYR A 201 -6.27 -6.06 -3.51
C TYR A 201 -5.61 -5.65 -4.82
N ASN A 202 -6.36 -5.77 -5.92
CA ASN A 202 -5.96 -5.29 -7.23
C ASN A 202 -6.69 -3.96 -7.55
N GLN A 203 -5.94 -2.86 -7.62
CA GLN A 203 -6.44 -1.51 -7.90
C GLN A 203 -7.12 -1.38 -9.27
N ILE A 204 -6.69 -2.17 -10.27
CA ILE A 204 -7.20 -2.09 -11.64
C ILE A 204 -8.53 -2.82 -11.74
N SER A 205 -8.56 -4.09 -11.34
CA SER A 205 -9.76 -4.93 -11.45
C SER A 205 -10.75 -4.73 -10.31
N ARG A 206 -10.38 -3.96 -9.26
CA ARG A 206 -11.16 -3.77 -8.03
C ARG A 206 -11.57 -5.09 -7.37
N ILE A 207 -10.63 -6.02 -7.35
CA ILE A 207 -10.81 -7.34 -6.75
C ILE A 207 -10.05 -7.39 -5.42
N LEU A 208 -10.78 -7.62 -4.33
CA LEU A 208 -10.23 -8.00 -3.03
C LEU A 208 -10.33 -9.52 -2.88
N ARG A 209 -9.20 -10.18 -2.58
CA ARG A 209 -9.15 -11.63 -2.39
C ARG A 209 -8.70 -11.99 -0.98
N PHE A 210 -9.47 -12.84 -0.31
CA PHE A 210 -9.04 -13.51 0.90
C PHE A 210 -8.18 -14.73 0.55
N GLY A 211 -7.00 -14.81 1.15
CA GLY A 211 -6.13 -15.97 1.14
C GLY A 211 -6.29 -16.82 2.40
N GLY A 212 -5.36 -17.76 2.60
CA GLY A 212 -5.36 -18.65 3.76
C GLY A 212 -5.28 -17.92 5.10
N ARG A 213 -5.89 -18.51 6.14
CA ARG A 213 -5.79 -18.03 7.52
C ARG A 213 -4.33 -18.15 7.97
N THR A 214 -3.77 -17.08 8.53
CA THR A 214 -2.45 -17.19 9.15
C THR A 214 -2.60 -17.74 10.56
N VAL A 215 -2.20 -19.00 10.77
CA VAL A 215 -2.00 -19.50 12.13
C VAL A 215 -0.71 -18.88 12.65
N LEU A 216 -0.80 -18.02 13.65
CA LEU A 216 0.37 -17.60 14.42
C LEU A 216 0.95 -18.86 15.08
N ARG A 217 2.01 -19.45 14.50
CA ARG A 217 2.81 -20.43 15.22
C ARG A 217 3.38 -19.72 16.45
N ARG A 218 2.80 -19.97 17.62
CA ARG A 218 3.38 -19.60 18.91
C ARG A 218 4.77 -20.23 18.94
N ARG A 219 5.84 -19.43 18.83
CA ARG A 219 7.17 -19.91 19.19
C ARG A 219 7.12 -20.22 20.68
N VAL A 220 6.99 -21.50 21.03
CA VAL A 220 7.23 -21.96 22.39
C VAL A 220 8.72 -21.72 22.63
N ALA A 221 9.05 -20.67 23.36
CA ALA A 221 10.39 -20.46 23.85
C ALA A 221 10.69 -21.61 24.83
N SER A 222 11.47 -22.59 24.40
CA SER A 222 12.01 -23.60 25.29
C SER A 222 12.95 -22.89 26.28
N ARG A 223 12.44 -22.56 27.47
CA ARG A 223 13.28 -22.26 28.63
C ARG A 223 14.08 -23.53 28.94
N LYS A 224 15.31 -23.62 28.44
CA LYS A 224 16.30 -24.55 28.98
C LYS A 224 16.59 -24.11 30.41
N LYS A 225 16.07 -24.84 31.40
CA LYS A 225 16.58 -24.81 32.78
C LYS A 225 18.05 -25.25 32.71
N LYS A 226 18.98 -24.35 33.01
CA LYS A 226 20.32 -24.74 33.43
C LYS A 226 20.18 -25.32 34.85
N LYS A 227 20.59 -26.57 35.01
CA LYS A 227 21.03 -27.10 36.31
C LYS A 227 22.47 -26.63 36.54
#